data_AF-A0A383AXN7-F1
#
_entry.id   AF-A0A383AXN7-F1
#
_cell.length_a   1.000
_cell.length_b   1.000
_cell.length_c   1.000
_cell.angle_alpha   90.00
_cell.angle_beta   90.00
_cell.angle_gamma   90.00
#
_symmetry.space_group_name_H-M   'P 1'
#
loop_
_entity.id
_entity.type
_entity.pdbx_description
1 polymer ?
#
loop_
_entity_poly.entity_id
_entity_poly.type
_entity_poly.pdbx_seq_one_letter_code
_entity_poly.pdbx_strand_id
1 'polypeptide(L)'
;MPRGRPAFSPIRDNLIELIYYSGKGYGYELYKKYIKIFHKTTMRSIYYHLNEGVTLGVFKIDKVEQVKGDYSWGTGVRRVIFSLGPNAKPKKDIRVLKRLKK
;
A
#
# COMPACT_ATOMS: atom_id res chain seq x y z
N MET A 1 6.80 -28.36 -10.77
CA MET A 1 7.06 -27.06 -10.11
C MET A 1 6.82 -25.97 -11.14
N PRO A 2 5.81 -25.09 -11.01
CA PRO A 2 5.59 -24.08 -12.05
C PRO A 2 6.80 -23.13 -12.07
N ARG A 3 7.41 -22.97 -13.24
CA ARG A 3 8.52 -22.02 -13.45
C ARG A 3 7.93 -20.61 -13.46
N GLY A 4 8.35 -19.76 -12.52
CA GLY A 4 7.93 -18.35 -12.43
C GLY A 4 8.21 -17.76 -11.04
N ARG A 5 8.36 -16.43 -10.96
CA ARG A 5 8.36 -15.74 -9.65
C ARG A 5 7.04 -16.07 -8.95
N PRO A 6 7.05 -16.46 -7.66
CA PRO A 6 5.81 -16.78 -6.96
C PRO A 6 4.81 -15.64 -7.12
N ALA A 7 3.56 -16.00 -7.44
CA ALA A 7 2.48 -15.01 -7.54
C ALA A 7 2.37 -14.18 -6.25
N PHE A 8 2.79 -14.74 -5.12
CA PHE A 8 2.73 -14.13 -3.79
C PHE A 8 4.02 -13.37 -3.45
N SER A 9 3.87 -12.07 -3.14
CA SER A 9 4.94 -11.24 -2.59
C SER A 9 4.64 -10.94 -1.12
N PRO A 10 5.57 -11.21 -0.18
CA PRO A 10 5.41 -10.84 1.22
C PRO A 10 5.10 -9.34 1.40
N ILE A 11 5.62 -8.49 0.51
CA ILE A 11 5.38 -7.05 0.55
C ILE A 11 3.91 -6.74 0.23
N ARG A 12 3.34 -7.41 -0.77
CA ARG A 12 1.94 -7.21 -1.14
C ARG A 12 1.00 -7.74 -0.07
N ASP A 13 1.28 -8.91 0.50
CA ASP A 13 0.51 -9.44 1.63
C ASP A 13 0.52 -8.48 2.83
N ASN A 14 1.69 -7.95 3.17
CA ASN A 14 1.83 -6.95 4.24
C ASN A 14 1.07 -5.65 3.92
N LEU A 15 1.04 -5.22 2.65
CA LEU A 15 0.24 -4.06 2.22
C LEU A 15 -1.26 -4.34 2.32
N ILE A 16 -1.72 -5.55 2.01
CA ILE A 16 -3.12 -5.96 2.20
C ILE A 16 -3.49 -5.86 3.68
N GLU A 17 -2.66 -6.43 4.58
CA GLU A 17 -2.88 -6.32 6.03
C GLU A 17 -2.90 -4.86 6.49
N LEU A 18 -1.94 -4.06 6.00
CA LEU A 18 -1.83 -2.67 6.38
C LEU A 18 -3.07 -1.87 5.98
N ILE A 19 -3.53 -2.02 4.73
CA ILE A 19 -4.70 -1.32 4.20
C ILE A 19 -5.98 -1.88 4.84
N TYR A 20 -6.04 -3.18 5.15
CA TYR A 20 -7.17 -3.77 5.88
C TYR A 20 -7.41 -3.05 7.21
N TYR A 21 -6.36 -2.80 7.99
CA TYR A 21 -6.48 -2.12 9.27
C TYR A 21 -6.55 -0.59 9.16
N SER A 22 -5.91 0.02 8.16
CA SER A 22 -5.94 1.47 7.99
C SER A 22 -7.12 1.99 7.14
N GLY A 23 -7.85 1.10 6.48
CA GLY A 23 -8.93 1.38 5.53
C GLY A 23 -8.44 1.84 4.16
N LYS A 24 -7.77 2.99 4.11
CA LYS A 24 -7.22 3.59 2.87
C LYS A 24 -5.93 4.35 3.14
N GLY A 25 -5.19 4.67 2.09
CA GLY A 25 -3.99 5.50 2.20
C GLY A 25 -3.37 5.79 0.85
N TYR A 26 -2.56 6.84 0.78
CA TYR A 26 -1.77 7.14 -0.42
C TYR A 26 -0.38 6.49 -0.35
N GLY A 27 0.25 6.27 -1.50
CA GLY A 27 1.48 5.46 -1.61
C GLY A 27 2.60 5.86 -0.63
N TYR A 28 2.87 7.14 -0.47
CA TYR A 28 3.91 7.61 0.48
C TYR A 28 3.53 7.39 1.95
N GLU A 29 2.26 7.57 2.32
CA GLU A 29 1.79 7.26 3.67
C GLU A 29 1.88 5.76 3.96
N LEU A 30 1.42 4.93 3.02
CA LEU A 30 1.49 3.49 3.14
C LEU A 30 2.94 3.03 3.27
N TYR A 31 3.86 3.59 2.50
CA TYR A 31 5.30 3.35 2.67
C TYR A 31 5.79 3.69 4.07
N LYS A 32 5.46 4.87 4.60
CA LYS A 32 5.88 5.29 5.95
C LYS A 32 5.33 4.36 7.05
N LYS A 33 4.07 3.95 6.94
CA LYS A 33 3.48 2.98 7.88
C LYS A 33 4.12 1.59 7.72
N TYR A 34 4.36 1.18 6.48
CA TYR A 34 4.96 -0.11 6.17
C TYR A 34 6.34 -0.28 6.83
N ILE A 35 7.26 0.67 6.63
CA ILE A 35 8.62 0.56 7.16
C ILE A 35 8.71 0.68 8.70
N LYS A 36 7.64 1.15 9.35
CA LYS A 36 7.53 1.15 10.82
C LYS A 36 7.10 -0.21 11.37
N ILE A 37 6.31 -0.97 10.61
CA ILE A 37 5.65 -2.20 11.08
C ILE A 37 6.36 -3.45 10.58
N PHE A 38 6.89 -3.42 9.36
CA PHE A 38 7.49 -4.54 8.65
C PHE A 38 8.96 -4.28 8.34
N HIS A 39 9.63 -5.25 7.71
CA HIS A 39 11.01 -5.10 7.24
C HIS A 39 11.13 -3.92 6.27
N LYS A 40 12.21 -3.14 6.39
CA LYS A 40 12.46 -2.00 5.51
C LYS A 40 12.50 -2.45 4.05
N THR A 41 11.83 -1.68 3.21
CA THR A 41 11.88 -1.82 1.74
C THR A 41 12.01 -0.42 1.13
N THR A 42 12.18 -0.35 -0.18
CA THR A 42 12.23 0.93 -0.88
C THR A 42 10.82 1.45 -1.17
N MET A 43 10.68 2.77 -1.22
CA MET A 43 9.43 3.39 -1.65
C MET A 43 9.01 2.91 -3.05
N ARG A 44 9.97 2.74 -3.96
CA ARG A 44 9.72 2.21 -5.32
C ARG A 44 9.08 0.82 -5.29
N SER A 45 9.54 -0.07 -4.40
CA SER A 45 8.95 -1.40 -4.25
C SER A 45 7.50 -1.35 -3.76
N ILE A 46 7.17 -0.43 -2.84
CA ILE A 46 5.78 -0.20 -2.43
C ILE A 46 4.91 0.25 -3.60
N TYR A 47 5.33 1.27 -4.36
CA TYR A 47 4.56 1.72 -5.52
C TYR A 47 4.41 0.64 -6.60
N TYR A 48 5.47 -0.14 -6.85
CA TYR A 48 5.40 -1.27 -7.76
C TYR A 48 4.32 -2.27 -7.34
N HIS A 49 4.30 -2.69 -6.06
CA HIS A 49 3.31 -3.65 -5.57
C HIS A 49 1.90 -3.07 -5.44
N LEU A 50 1.75 -1.76 -5.20
CA LEU A 50 0.45 -1.09 -5.26
C LEU A 50 -0.09 -1.10 -6.69
N ASN A 51 0.72 -0.71 -7.67
CA ASN A 51 0.31 -0.68 -9.08
C ASN A 51 0.02 -2.09 -9.62
N GLU A 52 0.91 -3.05 -9.37
CA GLU A 52 0.68 -4.47 -9.71
C GLU A 52 -0.52 -5.05 -8.95
N GLY A 53 -0.72 -4.67 -7.69
CA GLY A 53 -1.89 -5.11 -6.93
C GLY A 53 -3.20 -4.55 -7.47
N VAL A 54 -3.19 -3.36 -8.08
CA VAL A 54 -4.35 -2.82 -8.81
C VAL A 54 -4.65 -3.64 -10.06
N THR A 55 -3.64 -4.01 -10.86
CA THR A 55 -3.86 -4.83 -12.06
C THR A 55 -4.39 -6.23 -11.71
N LEU A 56 -4.00 -6.76 -10.55
CA LEU A 56 -4.49 -8.04 -10.02
C LEU A 56 -5.86 -7.95 -9.30
N GLY A 57 -6.43 -6.75 -9.16
CA GLY A 57 -7.69 -6.51 -8.44
C GLY A 57 -7.59 -6.69 -6.92
N VAL A 58 -6.37 -6.82 -6.38
CA VAL A 58 -6.08 -6.90 -4.94
C VAL A 58 -6.23 -5.53 -4.29
N PHE A 59 -5.87 -4.48 -5.00
CA PHE A 59 -6.11 -3.09 -4.61
C PHE A 59 -7.02 -2.41 -5.63
N LYS A 60 -7.64 -1.31 -5.21
CA LYS A 60 -8.34 -0.40 -6.10
C LYS A 60 -7.95 1.03 -5.80
N ILE A 61 -8.04 1.88 -6.82
CA ILE A 61 -7.90 3.33 -6.66
C ILE A 61 -9.25 3.86 -6.19
N ASP A 62 -9.28 4.40 -4.97
CA ASP A 62 -10.50 5.00 -4.39
C ASP A 62 -10.76 6.37 -4.99
N LYS A 63 -9.71 7.21 -5.01
CA LYS A 63 -9.74 8.53 -5.65
C LYS A 63 -8.33 9.04 -5.91
N VAL A 64 -8.28 10.11 -6.69
CA VAL A 64 -7.08 10.88 -6.91
C VAL A 64 -7.33 12.27 -6.34
N GLU A 65 -6.54 12.67 -5.36
CA GLU A 65 -6.62 13.98 -4.73
C GLU A 65 -5.50 14.88 -5.25
N GLN A 66 -5.81 16.16 -5.51
CA GLN A 66 -4.81 17.19 -5.68
C GLN A 66 -4.73 17.99 -4.38
N VAL A 67 -3.62 17.85 -3.68
CA VAL A 67 -3.35 18.65 -2.49
C VAL A 67 -2.61 19.90 -2.93
N LYS A 68 -3.31 21.04 -2.94
CA LYS A 68 -2.67 22.34 -3.15
C LYS A 68 -1.72 22.63 -1.99
N GLY A 69 -0.55 23.17 -2.29
CA GLY A 69 0.42 23.57 -1.27
C GLY A 69 1.57 24.33 -1.89
N ASP A 70 2.22 25.18 -1.08
CA ASP A 70 3.43 25.90 -1.46
C ASP A 70 4.64 24.98 -1.30
N TYR A 71 4.80 24.08 -2.25
CA TYR A 71 6.00 23.26 -2.34
C TYR A 71 7.02 24.00 -3.19
N SER A 72 8.31 23.85 -2.86
CA SER A 72 9.42 24.45 -3.60
C SER A 72 9.52 24.03 -5.08
N TRP A 73 8.63 23.14 -5.55
CA TRP A 73 8.63 22.55 -6.90
C TRP A 73 7.28 22.65 -7.61
N GLY A 74 6.29 23.39 -7.06
CA GLY A 74 4.99 23.57 -7.71
C GLY A 74 3.81 23.76 -6.75
N THR A 75 2.64 24.02 -7.32
CA THR A 75 1.42 24.47 -6.64
C THR A 75 0.62 23.37 -5.92
N GLY A 76 1.06 22.12 -6.02
CA GLY A 76 0.41 21.00 -5.33
C GLY A 76 0.96 19.63 -5.69
N VAL A 77 0.51 18.62 -4.96
CA VAL A 77 0.89 17.22 -5.14
C VAL A 77 -0.33 16.36 -5.41
N ARG A 78 -0.23 15.50 -6.43
CA ARG A 78 -1.25 14.48 -6.73
C ARG A 78 -1.05 13.26 -5.84
N ARG A 79 -2.07 12.89 -5.06
CA ARG A 79 -2.10 11.68 -4.24
C ARG A 79 -3.11 10.69 -4.81
N VAL A 80 -2.63 9.50 -5.15
CA VAL A 80 -3.49 8.37 -5.49
C VAL A 80 -3.83 7.64 -4.19
N ILE A 81 -5.10 7.59 -3.85
CA ILE A 81 -5.61 6.92 -2.65
C ILE A 81 -5.95 5.48 -3.03
N PHE A 82 -5.35 4.54 -2.32
CA PHE A 82 -5.56 3.11 -2.50
C PHE A 82 -6.44 2.55 -1.37
N SER A 83 -7.29 1.58 -1.72
CA SER A 83 -8.07 0.76 -0.79
C SER A 83 -8.06 -0.70 -1.24
N LEU A 84 -8.61 -1.60 -0.40
CA LEU A 84 -8.71 -3.01 -0.75
C LEU A 84 -9.65 -3.21 -1.95
N GLY A 85 -9.17 -3.99 -2.91
CA GLY A 85 -9.95 -4.47 -4.04
C GLY A 85 -10.72 -5.76 -3.71
N PRO A 86 -11.59 -6.21 -4.62
CA PRO A 86 -12.42 -7.39 -4.42
C PRO A 86 -11.62 -8.69 -4.27
N ASN A 87 -10.42 -8.77 -4.86
CA ASN A 87 -9.56 -9.96 -4.78
C ASN A 87 -8.64 -9.94 -3.54
N ALA A 88 -8.75 -8.94 -2.68
CA ALA A 88 -7.95 -8.86 -1.46
C ALA A 88 -8.31 -10.02 -0.51
N LYS A 89 -7.28 -10.69 0.00
CA LYS A 89 -7.43 -11.77 1.00
C LYS A 89 -6.60 -11.43 2.25
N PRO A 90 -7.09 -10.52 3.11
CA PRO A 90 -6.42 -10.23 4.37
C PRO A 90 -6.48 -11.46 5.28
N LYS A 91 -5.31 -11.84 5.81
CA LYS A 91 -5.11 -12.84 6.87
C LYS A 91 -5.55 -12.32 8.24
N LYS A 92 -5.71 -11.00 8.40
CA LYS A 92 -6.14 -10.33 9.64
C LYS A 92 -5.18 -10.59 10.79
N ASP A 93 -3.89 -10.39 10.55
CA ASP A 93 -2.86 -10.56 11.59
C ASP A 93 -2.95 -9.45 12.64
N ILE A 94 -3.36 -9.80 13.85
CA ILE A 94 -3.57 -8.88 14.98
C ILE A 94 -2.25 -8.16 15.35
N ARG A 95 -1.08 -8.75 15.06
CA ARG A 95 0.22 -8.12 15.31
C ARG A 95 0.37 -6.81 14.54
N VAL A 96 -0.18 -6.75 13.33
CA VAL A 96 -0.17 -5.54 12.48
C VAL A 96 -1.01 -4.45 13.14
N LEU A 97 -2.22 -4.77 13.59
CA LEU A 97 -3.08 -3.82 14.31
C LEU A 97 -2.42 -3.26 15.57
N LYS A 98 -1.79 -4.13 16.37
CA LYS A 98 -1.08 -3.72 17.60
C LYS A 98 0.06 -2.75 17.31
N ARG A 99 0.83 -3.00 16.25
CA ARG A 99 1.95 -2.13 15.83
C ARG A 99 1.48 -0.83 15.20
N LEU A 100 0.26 -0.78 14.63
CA LEU A 100 -0.32 0.43 14.05
C LEU A 100 -0.79 1.43 15.14
N LYS A 101 -1.23 0.91 16.29
CA LYS A 101 -1.71 1.71 17.43
C LYS A 101 -0.59 2.25 18.35
N LYS A 102 0.64 1.76 18.16
CA LYS A 102 1.82 2.13 18.94
C LYS A 102 2.56 3.27 18.25
#